data_AF-A0A1Y1R0K8-F1
#
_entry.id   AF-A0A1Y1R0K8-F1
#
_cell.length_a   1.000
_cell.length_b   1.000
_cell.length_c   1.000
_cell.angle_alpha   90.00
_cell.angle_beta   90.00
_cell.angle_gamma   90.00
#
_symmetry.space_group_name_H-M   'P 1'
#
loop_
_entity.id
_entity.type
_entity.pdbx_description
1 polymer ?
#
loop_
_entity_poly.entity_id
_entity_poly.type
_entity_poly.pdbx_seq_one_letter_code
_entity_poly.pdbx_strand_id
1 'polypeptide(L)'
;MSTYRTIIPATLLAFCLHSHASALHSDNGQAFQGVWKNQRGSTLELGNVNTISPAGQNIIEGVFHAAVTVTPECVDYPLPVLATYNGNAIAMMVNFQPCGSPSVVSISGYLTKDGQLETHWVARKK
;
A
#
# COMPACT_ATOMS: atom_id res chain seq x y z
N MET A 1 -43.63 38.60 -38.74
CA MET A 1 -42.30 39.17 -38.46
C MET A 1 -41.53 38.18 -37.60
N SER A 2 -40.41 37.69 -38.12
CA SER A 2 -39.33 36.99 -37.40
C SER A 2 -38.85 37.88 -36.24
N THR A 3 -38.37 37.42 -35.08
CA THR A 3 -37.08 36.73 -34.87
C THR A 3 -36.87 36.48 -33.35
N TYR A 4 -35.97 35.54 -33.01
CA TYR A 4 -35.18 35.42 -31.75
C TYR A 4 -35.85 34.78 -30.51
N ARG A 5 -35.21 33.90 -29.72
CA ARG A 5 -33.93 33.17 -29.80
C ARG A 5 -33.95 32.11 -28.69
N THR A 6 -33.44 30.92 -28.96
CA THR A 6 -33.12 29.88 -27.97
C THR A 6 -32.03 30.39 -27.02
N ILE A 7 -32.26 30.29 -25.70
CA ILE A 7 -31.21 30.32 -24.67
C ILE A 7 -31.55 29.28 -23.59
N ILE A 8 -30.61 28.36 -23.40
CA ILE A 8 -30.58 27.26 -22.42
C ILE A 8 -30.24 27.84 -21.03
N PRO A 9 -30.85 27.37 -19.93
CA PRO A 9 -30.14 27.30 -18.66
C PRO A 9 -29.78 25.85 -18.38
N ALA A 10 -28.48 25.65 -18.18
CA ALA A 10 -27.85 24.42 -17.78
C ALA A 10 -28.58 23.82 -16.58
N THR A 11 -29.13 22.62 -16.77
CA THR A 11 -29.55 21.75 -15.67
C THR A 11 -28.29 21.43 -14.87
N LEU A 12 -28.10 22.18 -13.79
CA LEU A 12 -27.14 21.89 -12.73
C LEU A 12 -27.31 20.42 -12.34
N LEU A 13 -26.32 19.59 -12.65
CA LEU A 13 -26.08 18.36 -11.92
C LEU A 13 -25.74 18.78 -10.49
N ALA A 14 -26.76 18.90 -9.63
CA ALA A 14 -26.58 18.94 -8.19
C ALA A 14 -26.14 17.53 -7.76
N PHE A 15 -24.83 17.27 -7.84
CA PHE A 15 -24.19 16.20 -7.10
C PHE A 15 -24.48 16.45 -5.61
N CYS A 16 -25.54 15.83 -5.10
CA CYS A 16 -25.72 15.69 -3.66
C CYS A 16 -24.69 14.69 -3.17
N LEU A 17 -23.47 15.17 -2.92
CA LEU A 17 -22.52 14.52 -2.03
C LEU A 17 -23.17 14.54 -0.64
N HIS A 18 -23.98 13.53 -0.34
CA HIS A 18 -24.35 13.22 1.03
C HIS A 18 -23.09 12.70 1.71
N SER A 19 -22.35 13.63 2.32
CA SER A 19 -21.25 13.36 3.23
C SER A 19 -21.79 12.56 4.42
N HIS A 20 -21.82 11.24 4.31
CA HIS A 20 -21.86 10.37 5.48
C HIS A 20 -20.46 10.42 6.11
N ALA A 21 -20.21 11.49 6.87
CA ALA A 21 -19.15 11.46 7.84
C ALA A 21 -19.55 10.48 8.94
N SER A 22 -18.86 9.34 9.02
CA SER A 22 -18.20 8.84 10.25
C SER A 22 -17.90 7.34 10.14
N ALA A 23 -16.77 7.04 9.53
CA ALA A 23 -15.84 6.07 10.10
C ALA A 23 -14.44 6.63 9.79
N LEU A 24 -13.94 7.47 10.69
CA LEU A 24 -12.51 7.76 10.75
C LEU A 24 -11.82 6.40 11.01
N HIS A 25 -11.45 5.70 9.95
CA HIS A 25 -10.38 4.73 10.06
C HIS A 25 -9.16 5.57 10.44
N SER A 26 -8.63 5.34 11.63
CA SER A 26 -7.44 6.02 12.10
C SER A 26 -6.36 5.85 11.03
N ASP A 27 -5.95 6.94 10.38
CA ASP A 27 -4.83 6.99 9.42
C ASP A 27 -3.48 6.86 10.15
N ASN A 28 -3.46 6.08 11.22
CA ASN A 28 -2.29 5.80 12.01
C ASN A 28 -1.80 4.45 11.51
N GLY A 29 -0.65 4.43 10.84
CA GLY A 29 -0.01 3.21 10.30
C GLY A 29 0.25 2.11 11.34
N GLN A 30 -0.08 2.36 12.61
CA GLN A 30 -0.23 1.38 13.68
C GLN A 30 -1.02 0.13 13.26
N ALA A 31 -2.06 0.26 12.42
CA ALA A 31 -2.82 -0.89 11.97
C ALA A 31 -2.01 -1.88 11.10
N PHE A 32 -0.92 -1.41 10.48
CA PHE A 32 -0.01 -2.24 9.71
C PHE A 32 1.18 -2.75 10.53
N GLN A 33 1.37 -2.26 11.76
CA GLN A 33 2.49 -2.70 12.59
C GLN A 33 2.32 -4.15 13.03
N GLY A 34 3.43 -4.87 13.08
CA GLY A 34 3.49 -6.25 13.53
C GLY A 34 4.20 -7.17 12.55
N VAL A 35 4.04 -8.47 12.79
CA VAL A 35 4.64 -9.53 11.98
C VAL A 35 3.56 -10.19 11.14
N TRP A 36 3.71 -10.09 9.83
CA TRP A 36 2.82 -10.68 8.84
C TRP A 36 3.46 -11.94 8.27
N LYS A 37 2.72 -13.05 8.23
CA LYS A 37 3.20 -14.30 7.63
C LYS A 37 2.32 -14.66 6.45
N ASN A 38 2.94 -14.92 5.29
CA ASN A 38 2.19 -15.38 4.13
C ASN A 38 2.00 -16.90 4.12
N GLN A 39 1.18 -17.39 3.20
CA GLN A 39 0.89 -18.81 3.00
C GLN A 39 2.11 -19.70 2.67
N ARG A 40 3.24 -19.10 2.25
CA ARG A 40 4.49 -19.81 1.95
C ARG A 40 5.50 -19.74 3.09
N GLY A 41 5.14 -19.12 4.22
CA GLY A 41 5.97 -19.02 5.40
C GLY A 41 6.91 -17.82 5.46
N SER A 42 6.99 -16.99 4.41
CA SER A 42 7.75 -15.73 4.47
C SER A 42 7.16 -14.80 5.52
N THR A 43 8.01 -14.01 6.18
CA THR A 43 7.59 -13.01 7.16
C THR A 43 7.89 -11.60 6.69
N LEU A 44 7.02 -10.67 7.07
CA LEU A 44 7.17 -9.23 6.90
C LEU A 44 6.96 -8.59 8.27
N GLU A 45 7.98 -7.95 8.81
CA GLU A 45 7.92 -7.22 10.06
C GLU A 45 7.82 -5.73 9.75
N LEU A 46 6.73 -5.08 10.15
CA LEU A 46 6.51 -3.64 10.01
C LEU A 46 6.52 -3.02 11.41
N GLY A 47 7.49 -2.15 11.70
CA GLY A 47 7.75 -1.73 13.08
C GLY A 47 7.86 -0.21 13.27
N ASN A 48 8.58 0.47 12.39
CA ASN A 48 8.81 1.90 12.54
C ASN A 48 7.72 2.69 11.80
N VAL A 49 6.65 3.05 12.50
CA VAL A 49 5.73 4.11 12.04
C VAL A 49 6.24 5.40 12.66
N ASN A 50 7.23 6.01 12.02
CA ASN A 50 7.68 7.35 12.37
C ASN A 50 8.51 7.91 11.23
N THR A 51 7.82 8.43 10.23
CA THR A 51 8.26 9.60 9.47
C THR A 51 7.08 9.95 8.57
N ILE A 52 6.32 10.98 8.94
CA ILE A 52 5.76 11.81 7.89
C ILE A 52 6.97 12.19 7.04
N SER A 53 7.03 11.70 5.80
CA SER A 53 8.14 12.03 4.91
C SER A 53 8.28 13.55 4.84
N PRO A 54 9.42 14.10 4.42
CA PRO A 54 9.53 15.54 4.18
C PRO A 54 8.40 16.11 3.28
N ALA A 55 7.73 15.24 2.52
CA ALA A 55 6.60 15.54 1.64
C ALA A 55 5.21 15.20 2.24
N GLY A 56 5.09 14.92 3.54
CA GLY A 56 3.79 14.63 4.16
C GLY A 56 3.32 13.19 4.05
N GLN A 57 4.16 12.25 3.57
CA GLN A 57 3.72 10.89 3.27
C GLN A 57 3.81 9.98 4.50
N ASN A 58 2.79 9.16 4.67
CA ASN A 58 2.68 8.09 5.64
C ASN A 58 3.62 6.93 5.27
N ILE A 59 4.77 6.84 5.95
CA ILE A 59 5.81 5.81 5.72
C ILE A 59 5.88 4.83 6.89
N ILE A 60 6.11 3.56 6.57
CA ILE A 60 6.43 2.48 7.51
C ILE A 60 7.67 1.75 7.03
N GLU A 61 8.64 1.58 7.91
CA GLU A 61 9.81 0.74 7.64
C GLU A 61 9.63 -0.66 8.24
N GLY A 62 10.29 -1.61 7.61
CA GLY A 62 10.23 -2.99 8.01
C GLY A 62 11.34 -3.86 7.45
N VAL A 63 11.21 -5.16 7.70
CA VAL A 63 12.12 -6.20 7.23
C VAL A 63 11.30 -7.35 6.67
N PHE A 64 11.72 -7.89 5.53
CA PHE A 64 11.13 -9.05 4.90
C PHE A 64 12.11 -10.22 4.91
N HIS A 65 11.63 -11.40 5.31
CA HIS A 65 12.36 -12.66 5.22
C HIS A 65 11.64 -13.60 4.26
N ALA A 66 12.34 -14.03 3.21
CA ALA A 66 11.80 -15.00 2.28
C ALA A 66 11.95 -16.42 2.82
N ALA A 67 10.87 -17.19 2.96
CA ALA A 67 10.96 -18.62 3.24
C ALA A 67 11.26 -19.45 1.96
N VAL A 68 10.90 -18.91 0.79
CA VAL A 68 11.06 -19.59 -0.51
C VAL A 68 11.49 -18.58 -1.57
N THR A 69 12.55 -18.90 -2.29
CA THR A 69 13.13 -18.08 -3.36
C THR A 69 14.01 -18.95 -4.26
N VAL A 70 14.25 -18.50 -5.50
CA VAL A 70 15.14 -19.18 -6.46
C VAL A 70 16.62 -18.93 -6.18
N THR A 71 16.94 -17.93 -5.34
CA THR A 71 18.30 -17.60 -4.89
C THR A 71 18.42 -18.06 -3.44
N PRO A 72 19.04 -19.22 -3.14
CA PRO A 72 19.04 -19.83 -1.80
C PRO A 72 19.60 -18.90 -0.71
N GLU A 73 20.57 -18.06 -1.04
CA GLU A 73 21.21 -17.10 -0.14
C GLU A 73 20.24 -16.02 0.35
N CYS A 74 19.10 -15.86 -0.33
CA CYS A 74 18.04 -14.95 0.06
C CYS A 74 17.01 -15.57 1.01
N VAL A 75 17.08 -16.88 1.31
CA VAL A 75 16.21 -17.50 2.31
C VAL A 75 16.60 -16.98 3.69
N ASP A 76 15.60 -16.50 4.45
CA ASP A 76 15.75 -15.90 5.78
C ASP A 76 16.71 -14.70 5.88
N TYR A 77 17.25 -14.22 4.75
CA TYR A 77 18.05 -13.00 4.70
C TYR A 77 17.15 -11.78 5.02
N PRO A 78 17.55 -10.88 5.94
CA PRO A 78 16.77 -9.71 6.29
C PRO A 78 16.82 -8.66 5.16
N LEU A 79 15.72 -8.51 4.43
CA LEU A 79 15.60 -7.54 3.35
C LEU A 79 14.84 -6.30 3.84
N PRO A 80 15.46 -5.10 3.84
CA PRO A 80 14.77 -3.87 4.22
C PRO A 80 13.55 -3.61 3.34
N VAL A 81 12.48 -3.13 3.97
CA VAL A 81 11.22 -2.75 3.33
C VAL A 81 10.91 -1.30 3.64
N LEU A 82 10.56 -0.56 2.60
CA LEU A 82 9.94 0.74 2.72
C LEU A 82 8.51 0.63 2.20
N ALA A 83 7.54 0.96 3.05
CA ALA A 83 6.13 0.93 2.74
C ALA A 83 5.52 2.33 2.88
N THR A 84 4.53 2.62 2.05
CA THR A 84 3.64 3.77 2.19
C THR A 84 2.21 3.30 2.38
N TYR A 85 1.42 4.06 3.12
CA TYR A 85 0.02 3.72 3.35
C TYR A 85 -0.90 4.94 3.21
N ASN A 86 -2.18 4.67 2.96
CA ASN A 86 -3.24 5.66 2.95
C ASN A 86 -4.54 4.98 3.41
N GLY A 87 -5.00 5.30 4.62
CA GLY A 87 -6.09 4.56 5.25
C GLY A 87 -5.72 3.08 5.41
N ASN A 88 -6.55 2.18 4.88
CA ASN A 88 -6.29 0.74 4.94
C ASN A 88 -5.49 0.19 3.75
N ALA A 89 -5.05 1.02 2.79
CA ALA A 89 -4.23 0.59 1.67
C ALA A 89 -2.73 0.73 1.98
N ILE A 90 -1.90 -0.19 1.47
CA ILE A 90 -0.44 -0.19 1.63
C ILE A 90 0.26 -0.57 0.32
N ALA A 91 1.41 0.05 0.07
CA ALA A 91 2.30 -0.30 -1.02
C ALA A 91 3.73 -0.35 -0.52
N MET A 92 4.53 -1.31 -0.99
CA MET A 92 5.90 -1.50 -0.55
C MET A 92 6.76 -2.16 -1.63
N MET A 93 8.07 -2.06 -1.46
CA MET A 93 9.04 -2.70 -2.36
C MET A 93 10.09 -3.44 -1.55
N VAL A 94 10.56 -4.56 -2.10
CA VAL A 94 11.63 -5.38 -1.54
C VAL A 94 12.71 -5.58 -2.61
N ASN A 95 13.94 -5.15 -2.31
CA ASN A 95 15.09 -5.33 -3.18
C ASN A 95 15.91 -6.53 -2.70
N PHE A 96 16.06 -7.57 -3.51
CA PHE A 96 16.81 -8.79 -3.17
C PHE A 96 18.29 -8.73 -3.57
N GLN A 97 18.78 -7.60 -4.10
CA GLN A 97 20.19 -7.43 -4.46
C GLN A 97 21.16 -7.69 -3.29
N PRO A 98 20.87 -7.32 -2.03
CA PRO A 98 21.77 -7.58 -0.91
C PRO A 98 22.10 -9.06 -0.67
N CYS A 99 21.21 -9.97 -1.05
CA CYS A 99 21.42 -11.43 -0.95
C CYS A 99 21.80 -12.05 -2.31
N GLY A 100 22.23 -11.24 -3.28
CA GLY A 100 22.75 -11.72 -4.57
C GLY A 100 21.70 -11.96 -5.67
N SER A 101 20.41 -11.73 -5.41
CA SER A 101 19.38 -11.87 -6.44
C SER A 101 19.18 -10.55 -7.21
N PRO A 102 19.06 -10.57 -8.55
CA PRO A 102 18.75 -9.36 -9.33
C PRO A 102 17.26 -8.96 -9.25
N SER A 103 16.51 -9.56 -8.32
CA SER A 103 15.06 -9.45 -8.26
C SER A 103 14.62 -8.28 -7.39
N VAL A 104 13.57 -7.58 -7.84
CA VAL A 104 12.81 -6.62 -7.04
C VAL A 104 11.36 -7.07 -7.04
N VAL A 105 10.73 -7.02 -5.87
CA VAL A 105 9.32 -7.34 -5.70
C VAL A 105 8.58 -6.07 -5.31
N SER A 106 7.61 -5.67 -6.14
CA SER A 106 6.64 -4.63 -5.80
C SER A 106 5.40 -5.31 -5.22
N ILE A 107 4.91 -4.79 -4.11
CA ILE A 107 3.78 -5.35 -3.35
C ILE A 107 2.78 -4.22 -3.09
N SER A 108 1.51 -4.46 -3.36
CA SER A 108 0.41 -3.56 -3.00
C SER A 108 -0.70 -4.36 -2.34
N GLY A 109 -1.47 -3.74 -1.46
CA GLY A 109 -2.48 -4.46 -0.70
C GLY A 109 -3.36 -3.57 0.16
N TYR A 110 -4.16 -4.21 0.99
CA TYR A 110 -4.99 -3.54 1.97
C TYR A 110 -5.23 -4.41 3.20
N LEU A 111 -5.49 -3.75 4.32
CA LEU A 111 -5.90 -4.38 5.56
C LEU A 111 -7.43 -4.61 5.54
N THR A 112 -7.84 -5.85 5.79
CA THR A 112 -9.26 -6.22 5.92
C THR A 112 -9.77 -5.94 7.33
N LYS A 113 -11.10 -5.95 7.50
CA LYS A 113 -11.73 -5.79 8.82
C LYS A 113 -11.36 -6.92 9.80
N ASP A 114 -11.01 -8.09 9.28
CA ASP A 114 -10.63 -9.26 10.07
C ASP A 114 -9.14 -9.26 10.45
N GLY A 115 -8.42 -8.17 10.14
CA GLY A 115 -7.00 -8.02 10.44
C GLY A 115 -6.08 -8.79 9.50
N GLN A 116 -6.55 -9.18 8.31
CA GLN A 116 -5.70 -9.81 7.30
C GLN A 116 -5.13 -8.76 6.36
N LEU A 117 -3.83 -8.88 6.05
CA LEU A 117 -3.19 -8.09 5.02
C LEU A 117 -3.24 -8.84 3.69
N GLU A 118 -4.18 -8.45 2.83
CA GLU A 118 -4.30 -9.01 1.49
C GLU A 118 -3.39 -8.24 0.52
N THR A 119 -2.56 -8.97 -0.24
CA THR A 119 -1.56 -8.36 -1.11
C THR A 119 -1.52 -8.97 -2.50
N HIS A 120 -1.28 -8.13 -3.49
CA HIS A 120 -0.83 -8.49 -4.83
C HIS A 120 0.64 -8.12 -4.97
N TRP A 121 1.38 -8.92 -5.74
CA TRP A 121 2.80 -8.68 -5.93
C TRP A 121 3.23 -8.98 -7.35
N VAL A 122 4.26 -8.26 -7.79
CA VAL A 122 4.92 -8.47 -9.07
C VAL A 122 6.42 -8.54 -8.81
N ALA A 123 7.03 -9.66 -9.19
CA ALA A 123 8.48 -9.83 -9.16
C ALA A 123 9.06 -9.52 -10.54
N ARG A 124 10.12 -8.71 -10.59
CA ARG A 124 10.89 -8.43 -11.79
C ARG A 124 12.36 -8.73 -11.53
N LYS A 125 13.02 -9.33 -12.52
CA LYS A 125 14.48 -9.38 -12.57
C LYS A 125 14.95 -8.15 -13.35
N LYS A 126 15.95 -7.46 -12.83
CA LYS A 126 16.66 -6.43 -13.58
C LYS A 126 17.50 -7.05 -14.69
#